data_AF-A0A7X7WKS7-F1
#
_entry.id   AF-A0A7X7WKS7-F1
#
_cell.length_a   1.000
_cell.length_b   1.000
_cell.length_c   1.000
_cell.angle_alpha   90.00
_cell.angle_beta   90.00
_cell.angle_gamma   90.00
#
_symmetry.space_group_name_H-M   'P 1'
#
loop_
_entity.id
_entity.type
_entity.pdbx_description
1 polymer ?
#
loop_
_entity_poly.entity_id
_entity_poly.type
_entity_poly.pdbx_seq_one_letter_code
_entity_poly.pdbx_strand_id
1 'polypeptide(L)'
;MRKAALLRPKVNMLAWLSACLLVILLPAEAQQTDTFHIPLPSKPQLRWQKYERIMFVHFNPTTWTGKEYDDHTLPLSRMNPYLLNTDQWCEVARSWGAKMILFVAKHTGGFCWWQTNTTDYCVRNIPWRNGKGDVLADLSASCRKYGLGLGVYIYPGDDNWGAGIGSGGRTKDPAKQEAYNKVFRQQLTEVLTKYGPMQEVWFDGSCVIDVSDILKEYASDAVIFQGPQATIRWVGNEDGIAPYPNWYTLKSSDVRTGVATALHSDPDGDAYAPVEVDLPLLKNGGHKWFWAPNTDHLLLNVDQLMDIYYKSAGRGAVMLLNSTPDTTGLIPASHAKIYKAFGEEIRRRFEKPIKTISGEGYEFIMAFNKPVSINHAIIREDIAKGQRIRAYVLEGYANNAWIKLCEGSSVGTMKIDPFPEKRLEKVRLRITEAKARPVLSSFSVYDVRGYETTGLSSGSENRTITIGSWDANTFTDEWKEMIFDLTPYVDHIGQYEISFRMVTCDWSKDWGLEFKDWDVEMYGRMLPEAVERVGNSWTFRITRSQQTDKPDDFPTRFHISIRSKPGRTVGTIDFRRIRY
;
A
#
# COMPACT_ATOMS: atom_id res chain seq x y z
N MET A 1 -37.00 75.09 32.66
CA MET A 1 -35.86 75.77 33.32
C MET A 1 -34.77 75.93 32.27
N ARG A 2 -34.62 77.15 31.72
CA ARG A 2 -33.42 78.04 31.74
C ARG A 2 -32.20 77.45 31.01
N LYS A 3 -31.51 78.08 30.05
CA LYS A 3 -31.46 79.43 29.40
C LYS A 3 -30.59 79.22 28.14
N ALA A 4 -30.95 79.72 26.95
CA ALA A 4 -30.53 81.02 26.37
C ALA A 4 -29.02 81.06 26.01
N ALA A 5 -28.50 81.59 24.89
CA ALA A 5 -29.02 82.48 23.86
C ALA A 5 -27.92 82.77 22.79
N LEU A 6 -28.33 83.39 21.66
CA LEU A 6 -27.61 84.42 20.85
C LEU A 6 -26.38 83.96 20.01
N LEU A 7 -26.04 84.43 18.80
CA LEU A 7 -26.32 85.64 18.00
C LEU A 7 -25.94 85.38 16.50
N ARG A 8 -26.49 86.21 15.59
CA ARG A 8 -26.20 86.35 14.13
C ARG A 8 -24.77 86.92 13.84
N PRO A 9 -24.37 87.37 12.63
CA PRO A 9 -24.57 87.00 11.19
C PRO A 9 -23.25 86.97 10.35
N LYS A 10 -23.37 86.81 9.01
CA LYS A 10 -22.58 87.43 7.89
C LYS A 10 -21.67 86.53 7.01
N VAL A 11 -21.99 86.54 5.70
CA VAL A 11 -21.11 86.88 4.54
C VAL A 11 -19.85 86.01 4.33
N ASN A 12 -19.74 85.25 3.23
CA ASN A 12 -19.15 85.70 1.96
C ASN A 12 -19.01 84.57 0.90
N MET A 13 -19.01 85.02 -0.35
CA MET A 13 -18.80 84.28 -1.59
C MET A 13 -17.38 83.67 -1.73
N LEU A 14 -17.34 82.54 -2.45
CA LEU A 14 -16.26 81.93 -3.25
C LEU A 14 -14.83 82.52 -3.18
N ALA A 15 -13.83 81.65 -2.99
CA ALA A 15 -12.78 81.39 -3.99
C ALA A 15 -11.81 80.25 -3.58
N TRP A 16 -11.78 79.21 -4.41
CA TRP A 16 -10.64 78.40 -4.88
C TRP A 16 -9.33 78.35 -4.07
N LEU A 17 -8.93 77.13 -3.69
CA LEU A 17 -7.54 76.69 -3.75
C LEU A 17 -7.48 75.15 -3.82
N SER A 18 -6.95 74.66 -4.93
CA SER A 18 -6.62 73.26 -5.19
C SER A 18 -5.68 72.71 -4.12
N ALA A 19 -6.05 71.59 -3.50
CA ALA A 19 -5.14 70.78 -2.68
C ALA A 19 -5.11 69.36 -3.24
N CYS A 20 -3.95 68.98 -3.76
CA CYS A 20 -3.62 67.63 -4.18
C CYS A 20 -3.82 66.65 -3.03
N LEU A 21 -4.79 65.73 -3.16
CA LEU A 21 -4.84 64.54 -2.31
C LEU A 21 -4.03 63.44 -3.00
N LEU A 22 -2.85 63.17 -2.46
CA LEU A 22 -2.03 62.00 -2.79
C LEU A 22 -2.78 60.76 -2.28
N VAL A 23 -3.54 60.08 -3.14
CA VAL A 23 -4.06 58.74 -2.84
C VAL A 23 -2.89 57.77 -3.02
N ILE A 24 -2.32 57.33 -1.90
CA ILE A 24 -1.39 56.21 -1.89
C ILE A 24 -2.22 54.96 -2.21
N LEU A 25 -2.30 54.61 -3.49
CA LEU A 25 -2.69 53.28 -3.95
C LEU A 25 -1.59 52.32 -3.50
N LEU A 26 -1.79 51.67 -2.35
CA LEU A 26 -1.08 50.43 -2.07
C LEU A 26 -1.44 49.46 -3.20
N PRO A 27 -0.47 48.83 -3.88
CA PRO A 27 -0.80 47.75 -4.79
C PRO A 27 -1.49 46.68 -3.93
N ALA A 28 -2.74 46.39 -4.25
CA ALA A 28 -3.34 45.13 -3.84
C ALA A 28 -2.42 44.05 -4.42
N GLU A 29 -1.61 43.44 -3.57
CA GLU A 29 -0.99 42.16 -3.90
C GLU A 29 -2.15 41.26 -4.28
N ALA A 30 -2.31 41.04 -5.58
CA ALA A 30 -3.09 39.95 -6.10
C ALA A 30 -2.44 38.71 -5.49
N GLN A 31 -3.02 38.24 -4.39
CA GLN A 31 -2.75 36.92 -3.87
C GLN A 31 -3.21 35.99 -4.98
N GLN A 32 -2.27 35.66 -5.86
CA GLN A 32 -2.41 34.57 -6.80
C GLN A 32 -2.51 33.34 -5.92
N THR A 33 -3.73 33.05 -5.46
CA THR A 33 -4.06 31.77 -4.87
C THR A 33 -3.97 30.80 -6.03
N ASP A 34 -2.77 30.33 -6.33
CA ASP A 34 -2.62 29.03 -6.97
C ASP A 34 -3.34 28.07 -6.04
N THR A 35 -4.62 27.82 -6.34
CA THR A 35 -5.42 26.81 -5.67
C THR A 35 -4.86 25.48 -6.15
N PHE A 36 -3.72 25.07 -5.58
CA PHE A 36 -3.16 23.75 -5.80
C PHE A 36 -4.25 22.74 -5.46
N HIS A 37 -4.75 22.04 -6.49
CA HIS A 37 -5.72 20.98 -6.29
C HIS A 37 -5.03 19.86 -5.49
N ILE A 38 -5.49 19.63 -4.26
CA ILE A 38 -5.03 18.53 -3.42
C ILE A 38 -6.04 17.40 -3.57
N PRO A 39 -5.69 16.25 -4.16
CA PRO A 39 -6.57 15.09 -4.16
C PRO A 39 -6.96 14.71 -2.73
N LEU A 40 -8.25 14.52 -2.51
CA LEU A 40 -8.82 14.20 -1.20
C LEU A 40 -9.27 12.73 -1.18
N PRO A 41 -9.18 12.06 -0.02
CA PRO A 41 -9.77 10.74 0.14
C PRO A 41 -11.29 10.80 0.02
N SER A 42 -11.87 9.77 -0.57
CA SER A 42 -13.29 9.44 -0.42
C SER A 42 -13.59 9.03 1.03
N LYS A 43 -14.89 8.95 1.39
CA LYS A 43 -15.29 8.49 2.74
C LYS A 43 -14.78 7.06 3.03
N PRO A 44 -14.89 6.07 2.12
CA PRO A 44 -14.29 4.74 2.31
C PRO A 44 -12.78 4.78 2.52
N GLN A 45 -12.04 5.52 1.69
CA GLN A 45 -10.58 5.64 1.81
C GLN A 45 -10.19 6.25 3.17
N LEU A 46 -10.88 7.31 3.60
CA LEU A 46 -10.62 7.97 4.89
C LEU A 46 -10.90 7.03 6.07
N ARG A 47 -11.97 6.22 6.01
CA ARG A 47 -12.28 5.23 7.04
C ARG A 47 -11.22 4.12 7.07
N TRP A 48 -10.89 3.58 5.90
CA TRP A 48 -9.91 2.51 5.74
C TRP A 48 -8.51 2.94 6.21
N GLN A 49 -8.04 4.13 5.83
CA GLN A 49 -6.77 4.68 6.28
C GLN A 49 -6.67 4.86 7.80
N LYS A 50 -7.79 5.14 8.47
CA LYS A 50 -7.86 5.23 9.95
C LYS A 50 -7.81 3.87 10.64
N TYR A 51 -7.96 2.77 9.91
CA TYR A 51 -7.80 1.44 10.49
C TYR A 51 -6.36 1.16 10.87
N GLU A 52 -5.41 1.61 10.06
CA GLU A 52 -3.94 1.43 10.18
C GLU A 52 -3.49 -0.04 10.11
N ARG A 53 -4.30 -0.94 10.65
CA ARG A 53 -4.09 -2.37 10.83
C ARG A 53 -5.38 -3.10 10.47
N ILE A 54 -5.27 -4.03 9.55
CA ILE A 54 -6.32 -4.94 9.13
C ILE A 54 -5.73 -6.35 9.05
N MET A 55 -6.57 -7.38 9.19
CA MET A 55 -6.11 -8.77 9.24
C MET A 55 -6.57 -9.53 8.00
N PHE A 56 -5.64 -10.18 7.32
CA PHE A 56 -5.97 -11.11 6.23
C PHE A 56 -6.24 -12.49 6.81
N VAL A 57 -7.16 -13.25 6.23
CA VAL A 57 -7.42 -14.65 6.55
C VAL A 57 -7.36 -15.48 5.27
N HIS A 58 -6.27 -16.23 5.13
CA HIS A 58 -6.08 -17.21 4.06
C HIS A 58 -6.45 -18.61 4.54
N PHE A 59 -7.57 -19.11 4.04
CA PHE A 59 -8.05 -20.46 4.29
C PHE A 59 -8.62 -21.00 2.97
N ASN A 60 -8.15 -22.14 2.50
CA ASN A 60 -8.46 -22.70 1.17
C ASN A 60 -8.11 -24.21 1.19
N PRO A 61 -8.55 -25.03 0.21
CA PRO A 61 -7.96 -26.35 -0.06
C PRO A 61 -6.44 -26.47 0.17
N THR A 62 -5.66 -25.45 -0.18
CA THR A 62 -4.21 -25.39 0.05
C THR A 62 -3.78 -25.64 1.51
N THR A 63 -4.63 -25.28 2.49
CA THR A 63 -4.41 -25.55 3.90
C THR A 63 -4.25 -27.05 4.20
N TRP A 64 -4.91 -27.94 3.45
CA TRP A 64 -4.79 -29.39 3.61
C TRP A 64 -3.63 -30.00 2.82
N THR A 65 -3.20 -29.36 1.73
CA THR A 65 -2.08 -29.84 0.91
C THR A 65 -0.74 -29.26 1.34
N GLY A 66 -0.74 -28.17 2.12
CA GLY A 66 0.44 -27.43 2.56
C GLY A 66 1.07 -26.54 1.48
N LYS A 67 0.40 -26.39 0.34
CA LYS A 67 0.84 -25.61 -0.83
C LYS A 67 0.42 -24.14 -0.72
N GLU A 68 0.94 -23.29 -1.61
CA GLU A 68 0.43 -21.93 -1.84
C GLU A 68 -0.61 -21.90 -2.98
N TYR A 69 -0.59 -22.92 -3.85
CA TYR A 69 -1.47 -23.03 -5.00
C TYR A 69 -2.36 -24.27 -4.92
N ASP A 70 -3.65 -24.11 -5.24
CA ASP A 70 -4.59 -25.23 -5.32
C ASP A 70 -4.50 -25.89 -6.70
N ASP A 71 -3.87 -27.06 -6.75
CA ASP A 71 -3.71 -27.86 -7.96
C ASP A 71 -4.82 -28.92 -8.14
N HIS A 72 -5.91 -28.81 -7.39
CA HIS A 72 -7.10 -29.66 -7.44
C HIS A 72 -6.81 -31.14 -7.10
N THR A 73 -5.66 -31.43 -6.49
CA THR A 73 -5.28 -32.79 -6.07
C THR A 73 -5.97 -33.24 -4.79
N LEU A 74 -6.54 -32.31 -4.02
CA LEU A 74 -7.22 -32.61 -2.76
C LEU A 74 -8.66 -33.07 -3.02
N PRO A 75 -9.04 -34.31 -2.62
CA PRO A 75 -10.43 -34.71 -2.63
C PRO A 75 -11.26 -33.87 -1.65
N LEU A 76 -12.37 -33.28 -2.11
CA LEU A 76 -13.28 -32.47 -1.29
C LEU A 76 -13.78 -33.20 -0.02
N SER A 77 -13.88 -34.54 -0.08
CA SER A 77 -14.24 -35.38 1.06
C SER A 77 -13.25 -35.32 2.23
N ARG A 78 -12.03 -34.81 2.03
CA ARG A 78 -11.03 -34.59 3.09
C ARG A 78 -11.12 -33.22 3.75
N MET A 79 -11.83 -32.28 3.13
CA MET A 79 -11.95 -30.92 3.65
C MET A 79 -13.02 -30.83 4.74
N ASN A 80 -12.64 -31.02 5.99
CA ASN A 80 -13.57 -30.94 7.12
C ASN A 80 -12.99 -30.16 8.32
N PRO A 81 -13.11 -28.83 8.35
CA PRO A 81 -12.69 -28.02 9.49
C PRO A 81 -13.71 -28.12 10.64
N TYR A 82 -13.60 -29.21 11.38
CA TYR A 82 -14.57 -29.61 12.41
C TYR A 82 -14.63 -28.68 13.63
N LEU A 83 -13.65 -27.79 13.82
CA LEU A 83 -13.62 -26.76 14.87
C LEU A 83 -13.75 -25.34 14.34
N LEU A 84 -14.09 -25.14 13.07
CA LEU A 84 -14.17 -23.80 12.46
C LEU A 84 -15.00 -22.85 13.32
N ASN A 85 -14.36 -21.76 13.76
CA ASN A 85 -14.96 -20.75 14.60
C ASN A 85 -14.47 -19.36 14.19
N THR A 86 -15.33 -18.62 13.49
CA THR A 86 -15.04 -17.26 13.02
C THR A 86 -14.99 -16.23 14.15
N ASP A 87 -15.61 -16.51 15.30
CA ASP A 87 -15.46 -15.67 16.50
C ASP A 87 -14.01 -15.70 16.99
N GLN A 88 -13.34 -16.85 16.92
CA GLN A 88 -11.92 -16.97 17.29
C GLN A 88 -11.03 -16.16 16.33
N TRP A 89 -11.37 -16.09 15.04
CA TRP A 89 -10.66 -15.22 14.10
C TRP A 89 -10.82 -13.75 14.47
N CYS A 90 -12.04 -13.32 14.83
CA CYS A 90 -12.31 -11.96 15.30
C CYS A 90 -11.59 -11.62 16.61
N GLU A 91 -11.46 -12.58 17.53
CA GLU A 91 -10.70 -12.42 18.78
C GLU A 91 -9.21 -12.18 18.50
N VAL A 92 -8.63 -12.95 17.58
CA VAL A 92 -7.24 -12.76 17.14
C VAL A 92 -7.08 -11.39 16.50
N ALA A 93 -7.95 -10.99 15.58
CA ALA A 93 -7.89 -9.65 14.95
C ALA A 93 -7.88 -8.53 16.00
N ARG A 94 -8.78 -8.61 17.00
CA ARG A 94 -8.85 -7.60 18.07
C ARG A 94 -7.64 -7.61 18.99
N SER A 95 -7.00 -8.77 19.22
CA SER A 95 -5.88 -8.86 20.16
C SER A 95 -4.68 -8.00 19.74
N TRP A 96 -4.52 -7.76 18.44
CA TRP A 96 -3.46 -6.90 17.88
C TRP A 96 -3.95 -5.55 17.36
N GLY A 97 -5.24 -5.26 17.54
CA GLY A 97 -5.85 -3.97 17.24
C GLY A 97 -6.32 -3.77 15.81
N ALA A 98 -6.43 -4.84 15.00
CA ALA A 98 -7.01 -4.76 13.68
C ALA A 98 -8.47 -4.29 13.74
N LYS A 99 -8.90 -3.57 12.70
CA LYS A 99 -10.25 -3.00 12.60
C LYS A 99 -11.14 -3.67 11.56
N MET A 100 -10.55 -4.51 10.71
CA MET A 100 -11.23 -5.23 9.65
C MET A 100 -10.57 -6.58 9.43
N ILE A 101 -11.36 -7.57 9.03
CA ILE A 101 -10.88 -8.83 8.47
C ILE A 101 -11.12 -8.81 6.96
N LEU A 102 -10.08 -9.07 6.17
CA LEU A 102 -10.16 -9.39 4.76
C LEU A 102 -10.11 -10.92 4.61
N PHE A 103 -11.13 -11.52 4.02
CA PHE A 103 -11.22 -12.99 3.90
C PHE A 103 -11.11 -13.46 2.45
N VAL A 104 -10.28 -14.48 2.22
CA VAL A 104 -10.16 -15.18 0.94
C VAL A 104 -11.39 -16.06 0.71
N ALA A 105 -12.44 -15.48 0.13
CA ALA A 105 -13.67 -16.20 -0.18
C ALA A 105 -13.48 -17.17 -1.37
N LYS A 106 -12.62 -16.80 -2.32
CA LYS A 106 -12.19 -17.62 -3.44
C LYS A 106 -10.73 -17.28 -3.79
N HIS A 107 -9.85 -18.27 -3.81
CA HIS A 107 -8.43 -18.14 -4.21
C HIS A 107 -8.19 -18.64 -5.64
N THR A 108 -6.93 -18.70 -6.08
CA THR A 108 -6.51 -19.55 -7.21
C THR A 108 -7.02 -20.99 -7.00
N GLY A 109 -7.41 -21.66 -8.09
CA GLY A 109 -8.15 -22.94 -8.09
C GLY A 109 -9.70 -22.83 -8.00
N GLY A 110 -10.24 -21.70 -7.53
CA GLY A 110 -11.68 -21.39 -7.68
C GLY A 110 -12.61 -21.98 -6.60
N PHE A 111 -12.08 -22.61 -5.55
CA PHE A 111 -12.93 -23.10 -4.45
C PHE A 111 -13.68 -21.96 -3.74
N CYS A 112 -15.00 -22.06 -3.64
CA CYS A 112 -15.85 -21.04 -3.05
C CYS A 112 -16.28 -21.40 -1.61
N TRP A 113 -15.96 -20.53 -0.64
CA TRP A 113 -16.28 -20.71 0.79
C TRP A 113 -17.72 -20.34 1.21
N TRP A 114 -18.61 -20.17 0.25
CA TRP A 114 -20.01 -19.82 0.46
C TRP A 114 -20.95 -20.66 -0.41
N GLN A 115 -22.25 -20.60 -0.10
CA GLN A 115 -23.28 -21.34 -0.82
C GLN A 115 -23.59 -20.72 -2.20
N THR A 116 -22.73 -20.99 -3.19
CA THR A 116 -22.90 -20.58 -4.59
C THR A 116 -23.51 -21.67 -5.47
N ASN A 117 -24.29 -21.28 -6.48
CA ASN A 117 -24.83 -22.21 -7.48
C ASN A 117 -24.03 -22.22 -8.78
N THR A 118 -22.92 -21.49 -8.87
CA THR A 118 -22.13 -21.38 -10.11
C THR A 118 -21.13 -22.53 -10.32
N THR A 119 -20.81 -23.28 -9.26
CA THR A 119 -19.84 -24.38 -9.31
C THR A 119 -20.12 -25.42 -8.23
N ASP A 120 -19.75 -26.67 -8.51
CA ASP A 120 -19.70 -27.75 -7.53
C ASP A 120 -18.40 -27.73 -6.71
N TYR A 121 -17.40 -26.94 -7.11
CA TYR A 121 -16.18 -26.74 -6.34
C TYR A 121 -16.39 -25.67 -5.26
N CYS A 122 -17.22 -25.99 -4.28
CA CYS A 122 -17.58 -25.08 -3.20
C CYS A 122 -17.88 -25.82 -1.88
N VAL A 123 -18.07 -25.04 -0.81
CA VAL A 123 -18.38 -25.53 0.54
C VAL A 123 -19.62 -26.44 0.62
N ARG A 124 -20.53 -26.37 -0.36
CA ARG A 124 -21.69 -27.29 -0.41
C ARG A 124 -21.29 -28.76 -0.57
N ASN A 125 -20.15 -29.03 -1.20
CA ASN A 125 -19.72 -30.37 -1.56
C ASN A 125 -18.57 -30.89 -0.66
N ILE A 126 -18.38 -30.30 0.51
CA ILE A 126 -17.46 -30.81 1.55
C ILE A 126 -18.23 -31.35 2.77
N PRO A 127 -17.66 -32.26 3.59
CA PRO A 127 -18.36 -32.85 4.75
C PRO A 127 -18.74 -31.86 5.85
N TRP A 128 -18.07 -30.70 5.91
CA TRP A 128 -18.28 -29.71 6.96
C TRP A 128 -19.74 -29.28 7.06
N ARG A 129 -20.32 -29.45 8.26
CA ARG A 129 -21.75 -29.22 8.54
C ARG A 129 -22.69 -29.86 7.50
N ASN A 130 -22.33 -31.04 7.01
CA ASN A 130 -23.08 -31.79 5.98
C ASN A 130 -23.33 -30.96 4.71
N GLY A 131 -22.34 -30.19 4.26
CA GLY A 131 -22.45 -29.32 3.08
C GLY A 131 -23.33 -28.09 3.27
N LYS A 132 -23.79 -27.81 4.50
CA LYS A 132 -24.66 -26.66 4.81
C LYS A 132 -23.91 -25.48 5.43
N GLY A 133 -22.59 -25.59 5.57
CA GLY A 133 -21.77 -24.52 6.12
C GLY A 133 -21.63 -23.35 5.13
N ASP A 134 -21.43 -22.16 5.68
CA ASP A 134 -21.16 -20.94 4.91
C ASP A 134 -20.21 -20.05 5.74
N VAL A 135 -18.95 -19.97 5.33
CA VAL A 135 -17.93 -19.26 6.13
C VAL A 135 -18.11 -17.75 6.06
N LEU A 136 -18.58 -17.22 4.91
CA LEU A 136 -18.86 -15.80 4.78
C LEU A 136 -20.04 -15.38 5.65
N ALA A 137 -21.08 -16.20 5.76
CA ALA A 137 -22.20 -15.94 6.66
C ALA A 137 -21.76 -15.93 8.13
N ASP A 138 -21.01 -16.96 8.56
CA ASP A 138 -20.48 -17.07 9.93
C ASP A 138 -19.55 -15.87 10.24
N LEU A 139 -18.60 -15.55 9.36
CA LEU A 139 -17.63 -14.47 9.57
C LEU A 139 -18.30 -13.10 9.56
N SER A 140 -19.29 -12.88 8.68
CA SER A 140 -20.08 -11.65 8.66
C SER A 140 -20.83 -11.42 9.98
N ALA A 141 -21.40 -12.47 10.56
CA ALA A 141 -22.04 -12.40 11.88
C ALA A 141 -21.01 -12.11 12.99
N SER A 142 -19.86 -12.78 12.97
CA SER A 142 -18.77 -12.54 13.93
C SER A 142 -18.22 -11.11 13.83
N CYS A 143 -17.93 -10.60 12.63
CA CYS A 143 -17.45 -9.22 12.45
C CYS A 143 -18.42 -8.20 13.05
N ARG A 144 -19.74 -8.36 12.83
CA ARG A 144 -20.75 -7.51 13.49
C ARG A 144 -20.72 -7.63 15.01
N LYS A 145 -20.65 -8.86 15.55
CA LYS A 145 -20.59 -9.13 16.99
C LYS A 145 -19.37 -8.49 17.66
N TYR A 146 -18.22 -8.48 16.98
CA TYR A 146 -16.95 -8.01 17.52
C TYR A 146 -16.61 -6.55 17.13
N GLY A 147 -17.45 -5.89 16.33
CA GLY A 147 -17.24 -4.51 15.89
C GLY A 147 -16.10 -4.34 14.89
N LEU A 148 -15.90 -5.34 14.02
CA LEU A 148 -14.91 -5.35 12.95
C LEU A 148 -15.59 -5.08 11.60
N GLY A 149 -14.89 -4.36 10.71
CA GLY A 149 -15.23 -4.36 9.30
C GLY A 149 -15.01 -5.74 8.67
N LEU A 150 -15.68 -5.99 7.55
CA LEU A 150 -15.45 -7.15 6.71
C LEU A 150 -15.06 -6.68 5.31
N GLY A 151 -13.95 -7.21 4.80
CA GLY A 151 -13.57 -7.14 3.39
C GLY A 151 -13.56 -8.54 2.79
N VAL A 152 -13.59 -8.60 1.46
CA VAL A 152 -13.52 -9.87 0.74
C VAL A 152 -12.45 -9.85 -0.34
N TYR A 153 -11.62 -10.90 -0.33
CA TYR A 153 -10.78 -11.28 -1.45
C TYR A 153 -11.56 -12.28 -2.31
N ILE A 154 -11.64 -12.00 -3.60
CA ILE A 154 -12.28 -12.86 -4.57
C ILE A 154 -11.44 -12.91 -5.84
N TYR A 155 -10.68 -14.00 -6.00
CA TYR A 155 -9.76 -14.16 -7.12
C TYR A 155 -10.50 -14.04 -8.47
N PRO A 156 -10.09 -13.15 -9.38
CA PRO A 156 -10.72 -13.03 -10.70
C PRO A 156 -10.59 -14.27 -11.57
N GLY A 157 -9.54 -15.08 -11.38
CA GLY A 157 -9.34 -16.33 -12.10
C GLY A 157 -10.07 -17.53 -11.49
N ASP A 158 -10.08 -18.61 -12.28
CA ASP A 158 -10.58 -19.95 -11.94
C ASP A 158 -9.99 -20.95 -12.95
N ASP A 159 -9.21 -21.91 -12.46
CA ASP A 159 -8.50 -22.87 -13.31
C ASP A 159 -9.44 -23.81 -14.07
N ASN A 160 -10.66 -24.04 -13.56
CA ASN A 160 -11.67 -24.84 -14.27
C ASN A 160 -12.13 -24.15 -15.58
N TRP A 161 -12.00 -22.82 -15.64
CA TRP A 161 -12.30 -22.02 -16.83
C TRP A 161 -11.06 -21.73 -17.68
N GLY A 162 -9.89 -22.23 -17.27
CA GLY A 162 -8.61 -21.91 -17.89
C GLY A 162 -8.16 -20.47 -17.65
N ALA A 163 -8.71 -19.79 -16.64
CA ALA A 163 -8.30 -18.46 -16.20
C ALA A 163 -7.38 -18.60 -14.98
N GLY A 164 -6.17 -19.10 -15.19
CA GLY A 164 -5.25 -19.43 -14.10
C GLY A 164 -4.54 -18.24 -13.45
N ILE A 165 -3.47 -18.54 -12.71
CA ILE A 165 -2.71 -17.56 -11.94
C ILE A 165 -2.23 -16.37 -12.80
N GLY A 166 -2.31 -15.15 -12.26
CA GLY A 166 -1.99 -13.90 -12.95
C GLY A 166 -2.87 -13.56 -14.17
N SER A 167 -3.97 -14.28 -14.42
CA SER A 167 -4.78 -14.05 -15.64
C SER A 167 -5.69 -12.82 -15.56
N GLY A 168 -6.01 -12.36 -14.36
CA GLY A 168 -7.03 -11.34 -14.09
C GLY A 168 -8.45 -11.71 -14.52
N GLY A 169 -8.72 -13.01 -14.70
CA GLY A 169 -9.99 -13.54 -15.21
C GLY A 169 -10.02 -13.77 -16.73
N ARG A 170 -8.88 -13.61 -17.43
CA ARG A 170 -8.76 -13.95 -18.85
C ARG A 170 -8.66 -15.47 -19.04
N THR A 171 -9.61 -16.07 -19.74
CA THR A 171 -9.57 -17.48 -20.09
C THR A 171 -8.52 -17.73 -21.18
N LYS A 172 -7.78 -18.85 -21.09
CA LYS A 172 -6.86 -19.29 -22.16
C LYS A 172 -7.58 -19.51 -23.49
N ASP A 173 -8.82 -19.99 -23.43
CA ASP A 173 -9.71 -20.14 -24.58
C ASP A 173 -10.68 -18.94 -24.64
N PRO A 174 -10.54 -18.01 -25.61
CA PRO A 174 -11.41 -16.85 -25.74
C PRO A 174 -12.90 -17.20 -25.91
N ALA A 175 -13.23 -18.38 -26.45
CA ALA A 175 -14.62 -18.80 -26.64
C ALA A 175 -15.36 -19.02 -25.30
N LYS A 176 -14.62 -19.26 -24.21
CA LYS A 176 -15.17 -19.43 -22.86
C LYS A 176 -15.34 -18.11 -22.09
N GLN A 177 -14.74 -17.02 -22.56
CA GLN A 177 -14.60 -15.78 -21.79
C GLN A 177 -15.97 -15.23 -21.36
N GLU A 178 -16.94 -15.17 -22.27
CA GLU A 178 -18.24 -14.57 -21.96
C GLU A 178 -19.07 -15.44 -20.98
N ALA A 179 -18.93 -16.76 -21.05
CA ALA A 179 -19.55 -17.65 -20.07
C ALA A 179 -18.89 -17.47 -18.68
N TYR A 180 -17.56 -17.35 -18.64
CA TYR A 180 -16.84 -17.13 -17.40
C TYR A 180 -17.12 -15.74 -16.79
N ASN A 181 -17.24 -14.70 -17.62
CA ASN A 181 -17.65 -13.36 -17.18
C ASN A 181 -18.96 -13.42 -16.38
N LYS A 182 -19.96 -14.17 -16.87
CA LYS A 182 -21.25 -14.34 -16.18
C LYS A 182 -21.09 -15.06 -14.85
N VAL A 183 -20.26 -16.10 -14.79
CA VAL A 183 -19.97 -16.84 -13.55
C VAL A 183 -19.33 -15.92 -12.52
N PHE A 184 -18.25 -15.23 -12.88
CA PHE A 184 -17.55 -14.35 -11.94
C PHE A 184 -18.42 -13.19 -11.47
N ARG A 185 -19.16 -12.55 -12.38
CA ARG A 185 -20.11 -11.48 -12.06
C ARG A 185 -21.20 -11.95 -11.10
N GLN A 186 -21.73 -13.17 -11.30
CA GLN A 186 -22.69 -13.76 -10.37
C GLN A 186 -22.05 -14.01 -8.99
N GLN A 187 -20.86 -14.62 -8.94
CA GLN A 187 -20.15 -14.87 -7.68
C GLN A 187 -19.90 -13.57 -6.90
N LEU A 188 -19.41 -12.52 -7.58
CA LEU A 188 -19.20 -11.21 -6.97
C LEU A 188 -20.52 -10.62 -6.44
N THR A 189 -21.59 -10.68 -7.22
CA THR A 189 -22.91 -10.20 -6.79
C THR A 189 -23.41 -10.94 -5.56
N GLU A 190 -23.28 -12.27 -5.50
CA GLU A 190 -23.66 -13.08 -4.34
C GLU A 190 -22.92 -12.63 -3.08
N VAL A 191 -21.60 -12.43 -3.18
CA VAL A 191 -20.75 -12.02 -2.07
C VAL A 191 -21.09 -10.61 -1.56
N LEU A 192 -21.33 -9.67 -2.47
CA LEU A 192 -21.60 -8.27 -2.09
C LEU A 192 -23.04 -8.03 -1.59
N THR A 193 -23.97 -8.95 -1.85
CA THR A 193 -25.40 -8.77 -1.49
C THR A 193 -25.84 -9.58 -0.28
N LYS A 194 -25.27 -10.77 -0.06
CA LYS A 194 -25.77 -11.72 0.96
C LYS A 194 -25.19 -11.52 2.36
N TYR A 195 -24.00 -10.95 2.47
CA TYR A 195 -23.21 -10.97 3.72
C TYR A 195 -23.06 -9.58 4.36
N GLY A 196 -23.89 -8.61 3.98
CA GLY A 196 -23.80 -7.23 4.44
C GLY A 196 -22.69 -6.43 3.73
N PRO A 197 -22.51 -5.15 4.11
CA PRO A 197 -21.63 -4.25 3.39
C PRO A 197 -20.17 -4.65 3.57
N MET A 198 -19.50 -4.90 2.44
CA MET A 198 -18.05 -5.05 2.39
C MET A 198 -17.39 -3.67 2.46
N GLN A 199 -16.31 -3.57 3.21
CA GLN A 199 -15.51 -2.34 3.35
C GLN A 199 -14.26 -2.35 2.48
N GLU A 200 -13.91 -3.52 1.94
CA GLU A 200 -12.84 -3.72 0.99
C GLU A 200 -13.19 -4.87 0.04
N VAL A 201 -12.90 -4.69 -1.25
CA VAL A 201 -12.97 -5.75 -2.26
C VAL A 201 -11.60 -5.89 -2.88
N TRP A 202 -11.06 -7.11 -2.86
CA TRP A 202 -9.68 -7.42 -3.22
C TRP A 202 -9.61 -8.42 -4.38
N PHE A 203 -9.06 -7.97 -5.50
CA PHE A 203 -8.88 -8.65 -6.78
C PHE A 203 -7.39 -8.83 -7.03
N ASP A 204 -6.88 -10.02 -6.72
CA ASP A 204 -5.47 -10.37 -6.92
C ASP A 204 -5.05 -10.29 -8.38
N GLY A 205 -3.88 -9.69 -8.62
CA GLY A 205 -3.32 -9.60 -9.97
C GLY A 205 -4.21 -8.86 -10.97
N SER A 206 -5.08 -7.95 -10.50
CA SER A 206 -6.06 -7.18 -11.29
C SER A 206 -7.29 -7.99 -11.75
N CYS A 207 -8.38 -7.29 -12.08
CA CYS A 207 -9.60 -7.86 -12.66
C CYS A 207 -9.89 -7.19 -14.00
N VAL A 208 -9.96 -7.99 -15.07
CA VAL A 208 -10.23 -7.47 -16.43
C VAL A 208 -11.67 -7.66 -16.86
N ILE A 209 -12.44 -8.44 -16.08
CA ILE A 209 -13.86 -8.62 -16.27
C ILE A 209 -14.52 -7.32 -15.82
N ASP A 210 -15.36 -6.73 -16.68
CA ASP A 210 -16.08 -5.52 -16.28
C ASP A 210 -17.06 -5.87 -15.15
N VAL A 211 -16.83 -5.27 -14.00
CA VAL A 211 -17.64 -5.38 -12.77
C VAL A 211 -18.01 -3.99 -12.23
N SER A 212 -17.80 -2.95 -13.04
CA SER A 212 -17.97 -1.56 -12.60
C SER A 212 -19.40 -1.24 -12.14
N ASP A 213 -20.40 -1.83 -12.77
CA ASP A 213 -21.81 -1.74 -12.40
C ASP A 213 -22.08 -2.40 -11.04
N ILE A 214 -21.56 -3.60 -10.81
CA ILE A 214 -21.70 -4.36 -9.57
C ILE A 214 -21.03 -3.62 -8.40
N LEU A 215 -19.81 -3.11 -8.61
CA LEU A 215 -19.09 -2.37 -7.58
C LEU A 215 -19.80 -1.06 -7.23
N LYS A 216 -20.32 -0.35 -8.23
CA LYS A 216 -21.07 0.89 -8.02
C LYS A 216 -22.36 0.65 -7.24
N GLU A 217 -23.06 -0.44 -7.50
CA GLU A 217 -24.34 -0.74 -6.86
C GLU A 217 -24.17 -1.32 -5.45
N TYR A 218 -23.23 -2.25 -5.26
CA TYR A 218 -23.16 -3.06 -4.03
C TYR A 218 -21.90 -2.84 -3.18
N ALA A 219 -20.88 -2.13 -3.69
CA ALA A 219 -19.62 -1.90 -2.99
C ALA A 219 -19.21 -0.40 -2.96
N SER A 220 -20.17 0.53 -3.08
CA SER A 220 -19.87 1.97 -3.09
C SER A 220 -19.25 2.50 -1.79
N ASP A 221 -19.43 1.77 -0.69
CA ASP A 221 -18.79 2.06 0.59
C ASP A 221 -17.51 1.22 0.83
N ALA A 222 -17.02 0.47 -0.16
CA ALA A 222 -15.76 -0.27 -0.07
C ALA A 222 -14.59 0.52 -0.66
N VAL A 223 -13.37 0.24 -0.21
CA VAL A 223 -12.18 0.49 -1.02
C VAL A 223 -11.95 -0.69 -1.97
N ILE A 224 -11.45 -0.43 -3.17
CA ILE A 224 -11.22 -1.43 -4.20
C ILE A 224 -9.72 -1.61 -4.44
N PHE A 225 -9.28 -2.85 -4.39
CA PHE A 225 -7.95 -3.34 -4.73
C PHE A 225 -8.17 -4.52 -5.69
N GLN A 226 -7.38 -4.82 -6.72
CA GLN A 226 -6.79 -3.93 -7.73
C GLN A 226 -7.74 -3.85 -8.96
N GLY A 227 -7.23 -3.44 -10.11
CA GLY A 227 -7.99 -3.37 -11.36
C GLY A 227 -8.42 -1.95 -11.74
N PRO A 228 -9.09 -1.78 -12.89
CA PRO A 228 -9.40 -0.45 -13.44
C PRO A 228 -10.24 0.45 -12.53
N GLN A 229 -10.92 -0.14 -11.52
CA GLN A 229 -11.74 0.54 -10.52
C GLN A 229 -11.01 0.72 -9.17
N ALA A 230 -9.71 0.46 -9.10
CA ALA A 230 -8.93 0.54 -7.88
C ALA A 230 -9.00 1.93 -7.22
N THR A 231 -9.18 1.94 -5.90
CA THR A 231 -9.14 3.14 -5.07
C THR A 231 -8.01 3.09 -4.03
N ILE A 232 -7.35 1.94 -3.88
CA ILE A 232 -6.12 1.76 -3.09
C ILE A 232 -5.13 0.97 -3.94
N ARG A 233 -3.87 0.91 -3.53
CA ARG A 233 -2.83 0.26 -4.33
C ARG A 233 -1.84 -0.53 -3.49
N TRP A 234 -1.26 -1.54 -4.12
CA TRP A 234 -0.26 -2.41 -3.50
C TRP A 234 1.05 -1.68 -3.24
N VAL A 235 1.75 -2.09 -2.19
CA VAL A 235 3.06 -1.54 -1.86
C VAL A 235 4.16 -1.95 -2.86
N GLY A 236 3.97 -3.06 -3.58
CA GLY A 236 4.97 -3.57 -4.53
C GLY A 236 5.92 -4.61 -3.96
N ASN A 237 5.65 -5.14 -2.76
CA ASN A 237 6.35 -6.25 -2.15
C ASN A 237 5.46 -6.91 -1.10
N GLU A 238 5.76 -8.15 -0.75
CA GLU A 238 5.11 -8.85 0.37
C GLU A 238 6.05 -8.93 1.59
N ASP A 239 7.04 -8.03 1.66
CA ASP A 239 7.98 -7.92 2.78
C ASP A 239 7.40 -7.11 3.94
N GLY A 240 6.24 -6.49 3.75
CA GLY A 240 5.60 -5.64 4.76
C GLY A 240 6.23 -4.25 4.87
N ILE A 241 6.94 -3.79 3.84
CA ILE A 241 7.72 -2.55 3.89
C ILE A 241 7.20 -1.54 2.86
N ALA A 242 6.72 -0.38 3.32
CA ALA A 242 6.38 0.76 2.46
C ALA A 242 7.63 1.58 2.11
N PRO A 243 7.71 2.22 0.93
CA PRO A 243 8.76 3.19 0.66
C PRO A 243 8.69 4.37 1.63
N TYR A 244 9.79 5.10 1.74
CA TYR A 244 9.81 6.42 2.38
C TYR A 244 10.57 7.42 1.51
N PRO A 245 9.93 8.52 1.05
CA PRO A 245 8.56 8.94 1.35
C PRO A 245 7.46 8.04 0.75
N ASN A 246 6.27 8.10 1.35
CA ASN A 246 5.06 7.39 0.92
C ASN A 246 3.94 8.41 0.62
N TRP A 247 3.66 8.63 -0.67
CA TRP A 247 2.63 9.57 -1.11
C TRP A 247 1.32 8.84 -1.40
N TYR A 248 0.18 9.38 -0.98
CA TYR A 248 -1.13 8.82 -1.33
C TYR A 248 -1.57 9.19 -2.75
N THR A 249 -0.89 10.17 -3.33
CA THR A 249 -1.15 10.69 -4.67
C THR A 249 -0.27 10.04 -5.72
N LEU A 250 -0.79 10.00 -6.94
CA LEU A 250 -0.16 9.48 -8.16
C LEU A 250 -0.91 10.04 -9.36
N LYS A 251 -0.41 9.78 -10.58
CA LYS A 251 -1.12 10.19 -11.79
C LYS A 251 -2.37 9.34 -12.01
N SER A 252 -3.45 9.96 -12.44
CA SER A 252 -4.69 9.26 -12.79
C SER A 252 -4.49 8.25 -13.92
N SER A 253 -3.51 8.47 -14.81
CA SER A 253 -3.11 7.49 -15.83
C SER A 253 -2.66 6.16 -15.21
N ASP A 254 -1.92 6.25 -14.11
CA ASP A 254 -1.27 5.10 -13.48
C ASP A 254 -2.31 4.31 -12.68
N VAL A 255 -3.22 4.97 -11.96
CA VAL A 255 -4.36 4.31 -11.29
C VAL A 255 -5.19 3.50 -12.29
N ARG A 256 -5.50 4.08 -13.46
CA ARG A 256 -6.34 3.45 -14.48
C ARG A 256 -5.71 2.20 -15.10
N THR A 257 -4.40 1.99 -14.97
CA THR A 257 -3.77 0.72 -15.38
C THR A 257 -4.28 -0.46 -14.54
N GLY A 258 -4.75 -0.18 -13.33
CA GLY A 258 -5.21 -1.18 -12.37
C GLY A 258 -4.10 -1.96 -11.67
N VAL A 259 -2.82 -1.67 -11.95
CA VAL A 259 -1.66 -2.39 -11.41
C VAL A 259 -0.61 -1.46 -10.78
N ALA A 260 -0.96 -0.18 -10.56
CA ALA A 260 -0.07 0.77 -9.91
C ALA A 260 0.37 0.28 -8.52
N THR A 261 1.61 0.59 -8.16
CA THR A 261 2.21 0.27 -6.85
C THR A 261 2.66 1.53 -6.10
N ALA A 262 3.25 1.38 -4.92
CA ALA A 262 3.85 2.49 -4.19
C ALA A 262 5.01 3.18 -4.95
N LEU A 263 5.64 2.55 -5.96
CA LEU A 263 6.65 3.22 -6.80
C LEU A 263 6.07 4.26 -7.77
N HIS A 264 4.75 4.25 -7.96
CA HIS A 264 4.03 5.27 -8.73
C HIS A 264 3.65 6.49 -7.87
N SER A 265 4.09 6.52 -6.60
CA SER A 265 3.88 7.66 -5.72
C SER A 265 4.36 8.94 -6.38
N ASP A 266 3.44 9.88 -6.61
CA ASP A 266 3.73 11.20 -7.13
C ASP A 266 3.22 12.24 -6.14
N PRO A 267 4.10 13.01 -5.48
CA PRO A 267 3.69 14.08 -4.60
C PRO A 267 2.72 15.06 -5.28
N ASP A 268 2.85 15.27 -6.58
CA ASP A 268 2.08 16.22 -7.38
C ASP A 268 0.99 15.55 -8.23
N GLY A 269 0.76 14.25 -8.02
CA GLY A 269 -0.30 13.48 -8.67
C GLY A 269 -1.71 14.08 -8.48
N ASP A 270 -2.57 13.80 -9.46
CA ASP A 270 -3.95 14.29 -9.57
C ASP A 270 -5.00 13.27 -9.07
N ALA A 271 -4.61 12.03 -8.78
CA ALA A 271 -5.46 11.00 -8.18
C ALA A 271 -5.05 10.67 -6.74
N TYR A 272 -6.00 10.16 -5.95
CA TYR A 272 -5.80 9.70 -4.57
C TYR A 272 -6.04 8.19 -4.48
N ALA A 273 -5.00 7.40 -4.21
CA ALA A 273 -5.12 5.95 -4.03
C ALA A 273 -4.08 5.42 -3.03
N PRO A 274 -4.33 5.45 -1.72
CA PRO A 274 -3.30 5.19 -0.72
C PRO A 274 -2.78 3.74 -0.76
N VAL A 275 -1.63 3.54 -0.11
CA VAL A 275 -0.88 2.29 -0.16
C VAL A 275 -1.32 1.31 0.94
N GLU A 276 -1.62 0.08 0.53
CA GLU A 276 -1.77 -1.09 1.39
C GLU A 276 -0.47 -1.91 1.42
N VAL A 277 -0.07 -2.35 2.60
CA VAL A 277 1.16 -3.11 2.86
C VAL A 277 0.79 -4.48 3.42
N ASP A 278 0.83 -5.48 2.57
CA ASP A 278 0.47 -6.86 2.85
C ASP A 278 1.71 -7.71 3.18
N LEU A 279 1.53 -8.67 4.08
CA LEU A 279 2.56 -9.64 4.42
C LEU A 279 2.01 -10.90 5.11
N PRO A 280 2.68 -12.05 4.94
CA PRO A 280 2.44 -13.24 5.76
C PRO A 280 3.02 -13.12 7.16
N LEU A 281 2.36 -13.72 8.16
CA LEU A 281 2.94 -13.95 9.48
C LEU A 281 4.07 -15.01 9.44
N LEU A 282 3.94 -15.99 8.55
CA LEU A 282 4.90 -17.07 8.31
C LEU A 282 5.98 -16.61 7.31
N LYS A 283 6.81 -15.65 7.73
CA LYS A 283 7.80 -14.98 6.86
C LYS A 283 9.23 -14.97 7.41
N ASN A 284 9.49 -15.61 8.54
CA ASN A 284 10.82 -15.68 9.12
C ASN A 284 11.64 -16.78 8.44
N GLY A 285 12.42 -16.42 7.42
CA GLY A 285 13.21 -17.40 6.64
C GLY A 285 12.38 -18.25 5.67
N GLY A 286 11.13 -17.86 5.42
CA GLY A 286 10.22 -18.52 4.48
C GLY A 286 9.14 -17.55 4.02
N HIS A 287 8.12 -18.07 3.35
CA HIS A 287 7.02 -17.27 2.82
C HIS A 287 5.78 -18.16 2.66
N LYS A 288 4.76 -18.00 3.53
CA LYS A 288 3.48 -18.72 3.37
C LYS A 288 2.25 -17.87 3.68
N TRP A 289 1.34 -17.83 2.73
CA TRP A 289 0.01 -17.27 2.92
C TRP A 289 -0.95 -18.28 3.54
N PHE A 290 -0.76 -19.59 3.31
CA PHE A 290 -1.59 -20.63 3.91
C PHE A 290 -0.88 -21.38 5.04
N TRP A 291 -1.67 -21.94 5.96
CA TRP A 291 -1.14 -22.84 6.98
C TRP A 291 -0.59 -24.13 6.34
N ALA A 292 0.49 -24.66 6.91
CA ALA A 292 0.96 -26.00 6.60
C ALA A 292 1.58 -26.64 7.85
N PRO A 293 1.67 -27.99 7.91
CA PRO A 293 2.32 -28.66 9.02
C PRO A 293 3.79 -28.23 9.19
N ASN A 294 4.25 -28.14 10.44
CA ASN A 294 5.63 -27.83 10.81
C ASN A 294 6.17 -26.46 10.37
N THR A 295 5.33 -25.45 10.12
CA THR A 295 5.77 -24.12 9.68
C THR A 295 5.89 -23.08 10.77
N ASP A 296 5.63 -23.43 12.05
CA ASP A 296 5.71 -22.48 13.17
C ASP A 296 7.12 -21.88 13.36
N HIS A 297 8.17 -22.53 12.88
CA HIS A 297 9.53 -21.97 12.85
C HIS A 297 9.67 -20.74 11.93
N LEU A 298 8.70 -20.54 11.01
CA LEU A 298 8.61 -19.37 10.13
C LEU A 298 7.86 -18.20 10.75
N LEU A 299 7.32 -18.33 11.97
CA LEU A 299 6.63 -17.23 12.63
C LEU A 299 7.57 -16.03 12.82
N LEU A 300 7.12 -14.86 12.37
CA LEU A 300 7.73 -13.61 12.76
C LEU A 300 7.60 -13.42 14.28
N ASN A 301 8.67 -12.95 14.91
CA ASN A 301 8.63 -12.56 16.31
C ASN A 301 8.15 -11.11 16.48
N VAL A 302 7.91 -10.69 17.73
CA VAL A 302 7.38 -9.36 18.05
C VAL A 302 8.32 -8.23 17.59
N ASP A 303 9.64 -8.40 17.67
CA ASP A 303 10.59 -7.37 17.26
C ASP A 303 10.58 -7.17 15.73
N GLN A 304 10.53 -8.27 14.98
CA GLN A 304 10.37 -8.23 13.52
C GLN A 304 9.05 -7.56 13.12
N LEU A 305 7.93 -7.92 13.78
CA LEU A 305 6.63 -7.30 13.54
C LEU A 305 6.62 -5.81 13.91
N MET A 306 7.33 -5.41 14.96
CA MET A 306 7.48 -4.01 15.31
C MET A 306 8.28 -3.25 14.25
N ASP A 307 9.41 -3.79 13.76
CA ASP A 307 10.18 -3.18 12.67
C ASP A 307 9.31 -2.96 11.41
N ILE A 308 8.56 -3.99 11.02
CA ILE A 308 7.55 -3.91 9.96
C ILE A 308 6.50 -2.82 10.28
N TYR A 309 6.00 -2.74 11.51
CA TYR A 309 5.03 -1.71 11.91
C TYR A 309 5.57 -0.29 11.72
N TYR A 310 6.83 -0.02 12.09
CA TYR A 310 7.48 1.28 11.80
C TYR A 310 7.60 1.54 10.29
N LYS A 311 7.86 0.49 9.51
CA LYS A 311 8.08 0.55 8.05
C LYS A 311 6.81 0.41 7.22
N SER A 312 5.64 0.27 7.83
CA SER A 312 4.33 0.18 7.16
C SER A 312 3.38 1.26 7.68
N ALA A 313 2.62 0.97 8.74
CA ALA A 313 1.74 1.92 9.40
C ALA A 313 2.51 3.17 9.86
N GLY A 314 3.74 3.00 10.36
CA GLY A 314 4.62 4.09 10.77
C GLY A 314 5.18 4.94 9.61
N ARG A 315 4.97 4.54 8.36
CA ARG A 315 5.21 5.31 7.13
C ARG A 315 3.89 5.73 6.45
N GLY A 316 2.78 5.68 7.18
CA GLY A 316 1.46 6.17 6.75
C GLY A 316 0.68 5.20 5.85
N ALA A 317 1.10 3.94 5.72
CA ALA A 317 0.32 2.93 5.00
C ALA A 317 -0.71 2.23 5.90
N VAL A 318 -1.59 1.42 5.33
CA VAL A 318 -2.36 0.43 6.11
C VAL A 318 -1.63 -0.91 6.05
N MET A 319 -1.40 -1.51 7.22
CA MET A 319 -0.75 -2.82 7.36
C MET A 319 -1.80 -3.94 7.33
N LEU A 320 -1.70 -4.83 6.36
CA LEU A 320 -2.52 -6.03 6.18
C LEU A 320 -1.71 -7.28 6.56
N LEU A 321 -1.84 -7.72 7.82
CA LEU A 321 -1.10 -8.88 8.34
C LEU A 321 -1.94 -10.16 8.20
N ASN A 322 -1.39 -11.17 7.55
CA ASN A 322 -2.12 -12.41 7.28
C ASN A 322 -2.08 -13.44 8.40
N SER A 323 -3.24 -14.05 8.63
CA SER A 323 -3.47 -15.15 9.55
C SER A 323 -3.84 -16.43 8.79
N THR A 324 -3.46 -17.57 9.35
CA THR A 324 -3.52 -18.86 8.66
C THR A 324 -4.27 -19.88 9.52
N PRO A 325 -5.61 -19.96 9.43
CA PRO A 325 -6.34 -21.05 10.04
C PRO A 325 -5.80 -22.41 9.57
N ASP A 326 -5.64 -23.35 10.50
CA ASP A 326 -5.20 -24.71 10.20
C ASP A 326 -6.37 -25.58 9.70
N THR A 327 -6.08 -26.86 9.45
CA THR A 327 -7.10 -27.82 8.95
C THR A 327 -8.28 -28.05 9.89
N THR A 328 -8.21 -27.63 11.16
CA THR A 328 -9.35 -27.67 12.08
C THR A 328 -10.31 -26.49 11.86
N GLY A 329 -9.85 -25.42 11.21
CA GLY A 329 -10.56 -24.16 11.00
C GLY A 329 -10.28 -23.08 12.05
N LEU A 330 -9.27 -23.28 12.91
CA LEU A 330 -8.85 -22.31 13.92
C LEU A 330 -7.49 -21.71 13.54
N ILE A 331 -7.27 -20.43 13.88
CA ILE A 331 -5.91 -19.87 13.87
C ILE A 331 -5.12 -20.57 14.99
N PRO A 332 -3.95 -21.20 14.71
CA PRO A 332 -3.19 -21.94 15.70
C PRO A 332 -2.89 -21.11 16.96
N ALA A 333 -2.90 -21.76 18.13
CA ALA A 333 -2.66 -21.08 19.40
C ALA A 333 -1.28 -20.39 19.45
N SER A 334 -0.26 -20.98 18.81
CA SER A 334 1.07 -20.38 18.66
C SER A 334 1.02 -19.08 17.87
N HIS A 335 0.23 -19.01 16.79
CA HIS A 335 0.07 -17.82 15.95
C HIS A 335 -0.71 -16.73 16.69
N ALA A 336 -1.83 -17.12 17.32
CA ALA A 336 -2.66 -16.21 18.13
C ALA A 336 -1.87 -15.56 19.28
N LYS A 337 -0.92 -16.28 19.88
CA LYS A 337 -0.03 -15.75 20.92
C LYS A 337 0.86 -14.61 20.38
N ILE A 338 1.39 -14.76 19.16
CA ILE A 338 2.21 -13.72 18.52
C ILE A 338 1.39 -12.47 18.23
N TYR A 339 0.19 -12.62 17.67
CA TYR A 339 -0.73 -11.49 17.46
C TYR A 339 -1.00 -10.73 18.75
N LYS A 340 -1.38 -11.43 19.81
CA LYS A 340 -1.64 -10.81 21.11
C LYS A 340 -0.41 -10.07 21.65
N ALA A 341 0.76 -10.71 21.63
CA ALA A 341 2.00 -10.11 22.11
C ALA A 341 2.40 -8.87 21.29
N PHE A 342 2.22 -8.90 19.97
CA PHE A 342 2.43 -7.75 19.10
C PHE A 342 1.48 -6.59 19.42
N GLY A 343 0.20 -6.88 19.64
CA GLY A 343 -0.79 -5.89 20.09
C GLY A 343 -0.46 -5.25 21.43
N GLU A 344 -0.01 -6.06 22.38
CA GLU A 344 0.48 -5.61 23.69
C GLU A 344 1.70 -4.70 23.54
N GLU A 345 2.63 -5.04 22.65
CA GLU A 345 3.83 -4.24 22.40
C GLU A 345 3.50 -2.88 21.76
N ILE A 346 2.62 -2.84 20.75
CA ILE A 346 2.16 -1.56 20.16
C ILE A 346 1.55 -0.66 21.25
N ARG A 347 0.69 -1.22 22.11
CA ARG A 347 0.08 -0.45 23.21
C ARG A 347 1.12 0.00 24.22
N ARG A 348 2.07 -0.87 24.60
CA ARG A 348 3.16 -0.52 25.51
C ARG A 348 3.96 0.69 25.02
N ARG A 349 4.24 0.76 23.71
CA ARG A 349 5.00 1.87 23.12
C ARG A 349 4.18 3.15 22.97
N PHE A 350 2.93 3.05 22.53
CA PHE A 350 2.22 4.20 21.93
C PHE A 350 0.83 4.52 22.52
N GLU A 351 0.32 3.76 23.49
CA GLU A 351 -0.99 4.05 24.09
C GLU A 351 -0.98 5.34 24.94
N LYS A 352 0.16 5.67 25.56
CA LYS A 352 0.29 6.77 26.52
C LYS A 352 1.39 7.74 26.08
N PRO A 353 1.06 8.79 25.30
CA PRO A 353 2.02 9.84 24.99
C PRO A 353 2.38 10.65 26.25
N ILE A 354 3.59 11.21 26.28
CA ILE A 354 4.01 12.17 27.30
C ILE A 354 3.19 13.46 27.15
N LYS A 355 3.04 13.92 25.90
CA LYS A 355 2.25 15.09 25.54
C LYS A 355 1.82 14.97 24.09
N THR A 356 0.65 15.52 23.80
CA THR A 356 0.07 15.62 22.46
C THR A 356 -0.41 17.05 22.23
N ILE A 357 -0.15 17.57 21.04
CA ILE A 357 -0.74 18.81 20.54
C ILE A 357 -1.31 18.59 19.13
N SER A 358 -2.16 19.48 18.67
CA SER A 358 -2.74 19.48 17.32
C SER A 358 -2.86 20.93 16.84
N GLY A 359 -3.10 21.15 15.56
CA GLY A 359 -3.33 22.49 15.04
C GLY A 359 -2.95 22.67 13.59
N GLU A 360 -2.90 23.93 13.15
CA GLU A 360 -2.59 24.32 11.78
C GLU A 360 -1.45 25.35 11.77
N GLY A 361 -0.42 25.11 10.95
CA GLY A 361 0.76 25.97 10.89
C GLY A 361 2.02 25.23 10.47
N TYR A 362 3.14 25.96 10.48
CA TYR A 362 4.45 25.45 10.09
C TYR A 362 5.37 25.16 11.30
N GLU A 363 4.94 25.51 12.50
CA GLU A 363 5.71 25.30 13.73
C GLU A 363 4.80 24.83 14.86
N PHE A 364 5.19 23.75 15.54
CA PHE A 364 4.46 23.15 16.64
C PHE A 364 5.41 22.92 17.80
N ILE A 365 5.22 23.64 18.91
CA ILE A 365 6.13 23.60 20.06
C ILE A 365 5.41 22.99 21.27
N MET A 366 6.02 21.96 21.84
CA MET A 366 5.64 21.37 23.12
C MET A 366 6.65 21.75 24.19
N ALA A 367 6.25 22.54 25.18
CA ALA A 367 7.03 22.79 26.39
C ALA A 367 6.61 21.86 27.53
N PHE A 368 7.56 21.47 28.37
CA PHE A 368 7.35 20.63 29.56
C PHE A 368 7.68 21.40 30.83
N ASN A 369 6.98 21.09 31.94
CA ASN A 369 7.20 21.75 33.23
C ASN A 369 8.59 21.43 33.83
N LYS A 370 9.18 20.31 33.42
CA LYS A 370 10.53 19.87 33.76
C LYS A 370 11.09 19.07 32.59
N PRO A 371 12.42 18.95 32.45
CA PRO A 371 13.00 18.13 31.39
C PRO A 371 12.54 16.67 31.50
N VAL A 372 12.14 16.08 30.37
CA VAL A 372 11.64 14.70 30.23
C VAL A 372 12.47 13.92 29.22
N SER A 373 12.67 12.61 29.44
CA SER A 373 13.28 11.73 28.44
C SER A 373 12.28 11.51 27.30
N ILE A 374 12.76 11.57 26.06
CA ILE A 374 11.99 11.37 24.83
C ILE A 374 12.89 10.63 23.83
N ASN A 375 12.34 9.64 23.15
CA ASN A 375 13.02 8.91 22.08
C ASN A 375 12.13 8.63 20.85
N HIS A 376 10.87 9.06 20.88
CA HIS A 376 9.93 8.86 19.78
C HIS A 376 9.02 10.08 19.58
N ALA A 377 8.68 10.33 18.32
CA ALA A 377 7.59 11.21 17.92
C ALA A 377 6.61 10.48 16.99
N ILE A 378 5.33 10.81 17.10
CA ILE A 378 4.29 10.42 16.15
C ILE A 378 3.61 11.68 15.61
N ILE A 379 3.62 11.83 14.29
CA ILE A 379 3.02 12.96 13.58
C ILE A 379 1.88 12.43 12.72
N ARG A 380 0.74 13.11 12.74
CA ARG A 380 -0.44 12.74 11.96
C ARG A 380 -1.05 13.98 11.32
N GLU A 381 -1.22 13.96 10.01
CA GLU A 381 -1.97 14.98 9.29
C GLU A 381 -3.48 14.76 9.45
N ASP A 382 -4.27 15.81 9.26
CA ASP A 382 -5.70 15.68 9.00
C ASP A 382 -5.91 15.32 7.53
N ILE A 383 -5.82 14.03 7.21
CA ILE A 383 -5.88 13.53 5.84
C ILE A 383 -7.24 13.79 5.14
N ALA A 384 -8.30 14.15 5.87
CA ALA A 384 -9.55 14.62 5.26
C ALA A 384 -9.34 15.94 4.48
N LYS A 385 -8.26 16.66 4.79
CA LYS A 385 -7.81 17.87 4.10
C LYS A 385 -6.67 17.61 3.11
N GLY A 386 -6.39 16.33 2.81
CA GLY A 386 -5.32 15.85 1.94
C GLY A 386 -3.96 15.71 2.63
N GLN A 387 -3.01 15.07 1.96
CA GLN A 387 -1.62 14.94 2.40
C GLN A 387 -0.83 16.19 1.97
N ARG A 388 -0.24 16.92 2.92
CA ARG A 388 0.28 18.28 2.69
C ARG A 388 1.77 18.40 2.96
N ILE A 389 2.28 17.78 4.01
CA ILE A 389 3.68 17.92 4.44
C ILE A 389 4.63 17.26 3.42
N ARG A 390 5.64 18.01 2.95
CA ARG A 390 6.69 17.55 2.04
C ARG A 390 8.00 17.26 2.74
N ALA A 391 8.35 18.10 3.71
CA ALA A 391 9.54 17.97 4.53
C ALA A 391 9.34 18.62 5.91
N TYR A 392 9.99 18.05 6.92
CA TYR A 392 9.99 18.59 8.27
C TYR A 392 11.29 18.30 9.01
N VAL A 393 11.54 19.08 10.07
CA VAL A 393 12.62 18.86 11.03
C VAL A 393 12.02 18.78 12.42
N LEU A 394 12.45 17.79 13.20
CA LEU A 394 12.12 17.63 14.61
C LEU A 394 13.33 18.06 15.45
N GLU A 395 13.10 18.94 16.42
CA GLU A 395 14.15 19.51 17.26
C GLU A 395 13.78 19.38 18.74
N GLY A 396 14.78 19.17 19.59
CA GLY A 396 14.66 19.17 21.03
C GLY A 396 15.37 20.40 21.61
N TYR A 397 14.86 20.96 22.70
CA TYR A 397 15.54 22.03 23.44
C TYR A 397 16.17 21.46 24.71
N ALA A 398 17.49 21.61 24.84
CA ALA A 398 18.26 21.24 26.02
C ALA A 398 19.50 22.11 26.12
N ASN A 399 19.97 22.39 27.35
CA ASN A 399 21.18 23.19 27.59
C ASN A 399 21.17 24.54 26.87
N ASN A 400 20.04 25.26 26.93
CA ASN A 400 19.79 26.54 26.27
C ASN A 400 19.90 26.55 24.73
N ALA A 401 19.88 25.40 24.06
CA ALA A 401 19.98 25.31 22.61
C ALA A 401 18.96 24.33 22.00
N TRP A 402 18.56 24.61 20.76
CA TRP A 402 17.84 23.65 19.92
C TRP A 402 18.83 22.67 19.29
N ILE A 403 18.53 21.38 19.37
CA ILE A 403 19.28 20.29 18.75
C ILE A 403 18.37 19.53 17.79
N LYS A 404 18.85 19.21 16.59
CA LYS A 404 18.11 18.35 15.64
C LYS A 404 18.01 16.94 16.22
N LEU A 405 16.79 16.40 16.28
CA LEU A 405 16.50 15.02 16.68
C LEU A 405 16.41 14.12 15.44
N CYS A 406 15.63 14.54 14.45
CA CYS A 406 15.51 13.90 13.15
C CYS A 406 14.96 14.88 12.10
N GLU A 407 14.92 14.43 10.85
CA GLU A 407 14.24 15.10 9.74
C GLU A 407 13.47 14.05 8.94
N GLY A 408 12.45 14.49 8.22
CA GLY A 408 11.59 13.60 7.45
C GLY A 408 10.86 14.30 6.31
N SER A 409 10.05 13.52 5.59
CA SER A 409 9.31 13.91 4.40
C SER A 409 7.81 13.66 4.61
N SER A 410 7.18 12.83 3.78
CA SER A 410 5.75 12.49 3.85
C SER A 410 5.30 12.07 5.25
N VAL A 411 4.15 12.59 5.70
CA VAL A 411 3.52 12.20 6.98
C VAL A 411 2.24 11.39 6.78
N GLY A 412 1.19 12.00 6.22
CA GLY A 412 -0.09 11.33 6.02
C GLY A 412 -0.81 10.92 7.33
N THR A 413 -1.37 9.72 7.35
CA THR A 413 -2.12 9.16 8.50
C THR A 413 -1.27 9.03 9.74
N MET A 414 0.00 8.66 9.58
CA MET A 414 0.94 8.43 10.67
C MET A 414 2.38 8.40 10.16
N LYS A 415 3.24 9.19 10.82
CA LYS A 415 4.69 9.02 10.74
C LYS A 415 5.24 8.79 12.13
N ILE A 416 5.94 7.68 12.32
CA ILE A 416 6.65 7.37 13.57
C ILE A 416 8.14 7.62 13.36
N ASP A 417 8.73 8.47 14.20
CA ASP A 417 10.14 8.82 14.20
C ASP A 417 10.81 8.37 15.51
N PRO A 418 11.56 7.27 15.50
CA PRO A 418 12.47 6.94 16.58
C PRO A 418 13.77 7.76 16.47
N PHE A 419 14.36 8.09 17.61
CA PHE A 419 15.67 8.75 17.71
C PHE A 419 16.34 8.38 19.04
N PRO A 420 17.67 8.56 19.20
CA PRO A 420 18.34 8.32 20.46
C PRO A 420 17.68 9.08 21.61
N GLU A 421 17.57 8.46 22.79
CA GLU A 421 16.94 9.09 23.96
C GLU A 421 17.63 10.43 24.30
N LYS A 422 16.82 11.48 24.46
CA LYS A 422 17.26 12.80 24.91
C LYS A 422 16.35 13.29 26.03
N ARG A 423 16.97 13.94 27.02
CA ARG A 423 16.26 14.65 28.08
C ARG A 423 16.03 16.10 27.66
N LEU A 424 14.78 16.48 27.43
CA LEU A 424 14.39 17.71 26.72
C LEU A 424 13.41 18.56 27.52
N GLU A 425 13.57 19.89 27.47
CA GLU A 425 12.66 20.89 28.05
C GLU A 425 11.54 21.28 27.09
N LYS A 426 11.82 21.24 25.78
CA LYS A 426 10.86 21.48 24.71
C LYS A 426 11.13 20.54 23.54
N VAL A 427 10.10 20.27 22.76
CA VAL A 427 10.22 19.67 21.42
C VAL A 427 9.52 20.58 20.43
N ARG A 428 10.11 20.77 19.26
CA ARG A 428 9.55 21.53 18.15
C ARG A 428 9.53 20.66 16.90
N LEU A 429 8.36 20.61 16.26
CA LEU A 429 8.22 20.16 14.87
C LEU A 429 8.12 21.39 13.98
N ARG A 430 9.01 21.50 13.00
CA ARG A 430 9.01 22.57 12.00
C ARG A 430 8.81 21.99 10.61
N ILE A 431 7.71 22.36 9.96
CA ILE A 431 7.42 21.96 8.59
C ILE A 431 8.20 22.88 7.65
N THR A 432 9.15 22.31 6.92
CA THR A 432 10.07 23.08 6.05
C THR A 432 9.57 23.20 4.63
N GLU A 433 8.72 22.27 4.20
CA GLU A 433 8.10 22.28 2.88
C GLU A 433 6.71 21.62 2.97
N ALA A 434 5.71 22.20 2.28
CA ALA A 434 4.36 21.66 2.23
C ALA A 434 3.62 22.11 0.96
N LYS A 435 2.75 21.23 0.41
CA LYS A 435 1.88 21.54 -0.73
C LYS A 435 0.80 22.59 -0.40
N ALA A 436 0.37 22.62 0.86
CA ALA A 436 -0.50 23.65 1.41
C ALA A 436 -0.26 23.78 2.92
N ARG A 437 -0.89 24.78 3.56
CA ARG A 437 -0.77 25.01 4.99
C ARG A 437 -1.00 23.71 5.79
N PRO A 438 -0.01 23.21 6.56
CA PRO A 438 -0.12 21.92 7.24
C PRO A 438 -1.19 21.93 8.31
N VAL A 439 -1.94 20.82 8.41
CA VAL A 439 -2.95 20.61 9.45
C VAL A 439 -2.65 19.27 10.13
N LEU A 440 -2.29 19.32 11.40
CA LEU A 440 -2.01 18.14 12.21
C LEU A 440 -3.25 17.76 13.01
N SER A 441 -3.70 16.51 12.82
CA SER A 441 -4.67 15.89 13.71
C SER A 441 -4.02 15.58 15.06
N SER A 442 -2.75 15.21 15.08
CA SER A 442 -1.96 15.12 16.32
C SER A 442 -0.45 15.14 16.05
N PHE A 443 0.29 15.66 17.02
CA PHE A 443 1.73 15.50 17.18
C PHE A 443 2.02 15.12 18.63
N SER A 444 2.57 13.92 18.81
CA SER A 444 2.78 13.30 20.12
C SER A 444 4.24 12.89 20.31
N VAL A 445 4.73 12.93 21.55
CA VAL A 445 6.08 12.45 21.92
C VAL A 445 5.99 11.37 23.00
N TYR A 446 6.95 10.44 22.97
CA TYR A 446 6.96 9.25 23.83
C TYR A 446 8.37 8.94 24.36
N ASP A 447 8.39 8.26 25.49
CA ASP A 447 9.55 7.59 26.08
C ASP A 447 9.32 6.07 26.02
N VAL A 448 9.84 5.45 24.98
CA VAL A 448 9.73 4.01 24.77
C VAL A 448 10.90 3.32 25.47
N ARG A 449 10.66 2.84 26.70
CA ARG A 449 11.68 2.11 27.48
C ARG A 449 12.15 0.84 26.77
N GLY A 450 13.45 0.57 26.86
CA GLY A 450 14.08 -0.62 26.29
C GLY A 450 14.23 -0.59 24.78
N TYR A 451 14.01 0.56 24.13
CA TYR A 451 14.29 0.72 22.71
C TYR A 451 15.78 0.96 22.49
N GLU A 452 16.45 0.03 21.81
CA GLU A 452 17.82 0.22 21.33
C GLU A 452 17.80 0.68 19.87
N THR A 453 18.49 1.79 19.57
CA THR A 453 18.59 2.33 18.20
C THR A 453 19.39 1.44 17.25
N THR A 454 20.02 0.38 17.75
CA THR A 454 20.87 -0.57 17.03
C THR A 454 20.09 -1.57 16.16
N GLY A 455 18.77 -1.67 16.33
CA GLY A 455 17.93 -2.68 15.67
C GLY A 455 17.19 -2.23 14.40
N LEU A 456 17.22 -0.94 14.04
CA LEU A 456 16.76 -0.54 12.70
C LEU A 456 17.85 -0.97 11.73
N SER A 457 17.70 -2.17 11.17
CA SER A 457 18.57 -2.65 10.09
C SER A 457 18.75 -1.53 9.08
N SER A 458 20.00 -1.09 8.87
CA SER A 458 20.38 -0.35 7.68
C SER A 458 19.71 -1.03 6.49
N GLY A 459 18.94 -0.28 5.71
CA GLY A 459 18.07 -0.80 4.65
C GLY A 459 18.77 -1.90 3.87
N SER A 460 18.07 -2.99 3.58
CA SER A 460 18.64 -4.06 2.78
C SER A 460 19.15 -3.46 1.48
N GLU A 461 20.47 -3.42 1.29
CA GLU A 461 21.04 -2.82 0.09
C GLU A 461 20.44 -3.51 -1.13
N ASN A 462 19.98 -2.71 -2.09
CA ASN A 462 19.54 -3.19 -3.40
C ASN A 462 20.76 -3.71 -4.14
N ARG A 463 21.14 -4.96 -3.85
CA ARG A 463 22.27 -5.63 -4.48
C ARG A 463 22.00 -5.70 -5.98
N THR A 464 22.81 -4.96 -6.73
CA THR A 464 22.78 -4.97 -8.19
C THR A 464 23.76 -6.02 -8.67
N ILE A 465 23.33 -6.84 -9.62
CA ILE A 465 24.14 -7.86 -10.27
C ILE A 465 24.25 -7.53 -11.76
N THR A 466 25.40 -7.81 -12.37
CA THR A 466 25.57 -7.70 -13.82
C THR A 466 25.22 -9.05 -14.44
N ILE A 467 24.21 -9.07 -15.31
CA ILE A 467 23.69 -10.27 -15.98
C ILE A 467 24.14 -10.36 -17.44
N GLY A 468 24.78 -9.31 -17.95
CA GLY A 468 25.34 -9.27 -19.28
C GLY A 468 26.10 -7.99 -19.57
N SER A 469 26.69 -7.91 -20.75
CA SER A 469 27.33 -6.71 -21.28
C SER A 469 27.13 -6.63 -22.78
N TRP A 470 27.37 -5.46 -23.35
CA TRP A 470 27.42 -5.27 -24.79
C TRP A 470 28.64 -4.46 -25.17
N ASP A 471 29.15 -4.74 -26.36
CA ASP A 471 30.20 -3.97 -27.01
C ASP A 471 29.65 -3.13 -28.17
N ALA A 472 30.55 -2.39 -28.83
CA ALA A 472 30.21 -1.50 -29.94
C ALA A 472 29.59 -2.22 -31.15
N ASN A 473 29.69 -3.54 -31.25
CA ASN A 473 29.18 -4.32 -32.38
C ASN A 473 27.97 -5.19 -32.00
N THR A 474 27.61 -5.24 -30.71
CA THR A 474 26.53 -6.10 -30.21
C THR A 474 25.16 -5.67 -30.73
N PHE A 475 24.95 -4.35 -30.81
CA PHE A 475 23.76 -3.71 -31.38
C PHE A 475 24.17 -2.82 -32.55
N THR A 476 23.50 -2.97 -33.69
CA THR A 476 23.67 -2.15 -34.88
C THR A 476 22.47 -1.23 -35.04
N ASP A 477 22.37 -0.50 -36.15
CA ASP A 477 21.19 0.28 -36.55
C ASP A 477 19.96 -0.58 -36.92
N GLU A 478 20.14 -1.90 -37.00
CA GLU A 478 19.06 -2.88 -37.16
C GLU A 478 18.49 -3.31 -35.81
N TRP A 479 17.18 -3.56 -35.78
CA TRP A 479 16.51 -4.06 -34.59
C TRP A 479 16.90 -5.51 -34.31
N LYS A 480 17.39 -5.76 -33.10
CA LYS A 480 17.74 -7.08 -32.59
C LYS A 480 16.82 -7.44 -31.43
N GLU A 481 16.12 -8.55 -31.55
CA GLU A 481 15.34 -9.13 -30.45
C GLU A 481 16.28 -9.79 -29.44
N MET A 482 16.01 -9.53 -28.16
CA MET A 482 16.75 -10.06 -27.03
C MET A 482 15.76 -10.67 -26.04
N ILE A 483 16.14 -11.82 -25.47
CA ILE A 483 15.41 -12.48 -24.39
C ILE A 483 16.38 -12.67 -23.24
N PHE A 484 16.04 -12.12 -22.09
CA PHE A 484 16.80 -12.27 -20.85
C PHE A 484 16.05 -13.25 -19.94
N ASP A 485 16.67 -14.39 -19.63
CA ASP A 485 16.15 -15.30 -18.62
C ASP A 485 16.47 -14.75 -17.22
N LEU A 486 15.44 -14.25 -16.55
CA LEU A 486 15.53 -13.65 -15.23
C LEU A 486 15.09 -14.62 -14.12
N THR A 487 14.65 -15.82 -14.47
CA THR A 487 14.19 -16.86 -13.53
C THR A 487 15.17 -17.09 -12.37
N PRO A 488 16.50 -17.18 -12.59
CA PRO A 488 17.45 -17.39 -11.49
C PRO A 488 17.56 -16.23 -10.49
N TYR A 489 17.06 -15.04 -10.86
CA TYR A 489 17.21 -13.81 -10.09
C TYR A 489 15.88 -13.29 -9.52
N VAL A 490 14.76 -13.85 -9.97
CA VAL A 490 13.40 -13.52 -9.53
C VAL A 490 12.88 -14.63 -8.63
N ASP A 491 13.30 -14.57 -7.38
CA ASP A 491 13.07 -15.58 -6.35
C ASP A 491 12.02 -15.17 -5.30
N HIS A 492 11.48 -13.96 -5.38
CA HIS A 492 10.51 -13.41 -4.43
C HIS A 492 9.44 -12.58 -5.14
N ILE A 493 8.32 -12.36 -4.45
CA ILE A 493 7.34 -11.35 -4.85
C ILE A 493 7.89 -9.95 -4.61
N GLY A 494 7.71 -9.09 -5.61
CA GLY A 494 8.15 -7.70 -5.55
C GLY A 494 8.50 -7.12 -6.91
N GLN A 495 9.20 -5.99 -6.87
CA GLN A 495 9.57 -5.23 -8.06
C GLN A 495 11.07 -5.32 -8.33
N TYR A 496 11.42 -5.39 -9.60
CA TYR A 496 12.77 -5.61 -10.10
C TYR A 496 13.08 -4.61 -11.21
N GLU A 497 14.35 -4.28 -11.41
CA GLU A 497 14.79 -3.40 -12.48
C GLU A 497 15.90 -4.06 -13.28
N ILE A 498 15.72 -4.14 -14.60
CA ILE A 498 16.78 -4.41 -15.58
C ILE A 498 17.21 -3.09 -16.22
N SER A 499 18.51 -2.78 -16.15
CA SER A 499 19.08 -1.50 -16.59
C SER A 499 20.21 -1.73 -17.57
N PHE A 500 20.15 -1.06 -18.72
CA PHE A 500 21.25 -1.00 -19.68
C PHE A 500 22.10 0.23 -19.31
N ARG A 501 23.24 0.01 -18.65
CA ARG A 501 24.15 1.09 -18.21
C ARG A 501 25.30 1.28 -19.19
N MET A 502 25.32 2.41 -19.87
CA MET A 502 26.41 2.77 -20.77
C MET A 502 27.70 3.03 -19.97
N VAL A 503 28.79 2.38 -20.38
CA VAL A 503 30.14 2.60 -19.86
C VAL A 503 30.87 3.62 -20.71
N THR A 504 30.79 3.50 -22.04
CA THR A 504 31.41 4.45 -23.00
C THR A 504 30.70 4.42 -24.35
N CYS A 505 30.98 5.41 -25.21
CA CYS A 505 30.44 5.51 -26.57
C CYS A 505 31.41 6.22 -27.53
N ASP A 506 31.10 6.17 -28.82
CA ASP A 506 31.71 7.05 -29.83
C ASP A 506 31.11 8.46 -29.73
N TRP A 507 31.79 9.33 -28.98
CA TRP A 507 31.39 10.72 -28.73
C TRP A 507 31.36 11.61 -29.98
N SER A 508 31.88 11.14 -31.13
CA SER A 508 31.92 11.93 -32.37
C SER A 508 30.62 11.84 -33.19
N LYS A 509 29.67 10.98 -32.79
CA LYS A 509 28.41 10.70 -33.50
C LYS A 509 27.22 10.74 -32.56
N ASP A 510 26.00 10.77 -33.11
CA ASP A 510 24.78 10.58 -32.32
C ASP A 510 24.77 9.16 -31.72
N TRP A 511 24.79 9.06 -30.40
CA TRP A 511 25.00 7.82 -29.66
C TRP A 511 23.79 7.46 -28.79
N GLY A 512 23.69 6.18 -28.45
CA GLY A 512 22.67 5.66 -27.56
C GLY A 512 22.01 4.38 -28.06
N LEU A 513 21.26 3.74 -27.16
CA LEU A 513 20.39 2.62 -27.48
C LEU A 513 18.95 3.09 -27.61
N GLU A 514 18.23 2.49 -28.55
CA GLU A 514 16.79 2.61 -28.73
C GLU A 514 16.13 1.27 -28.42
N PHE A 515 14.92 1.34 -27.86
CA PHE A 515 14.20 0.20 -27.34
C PHE A 515 12.75 0.24 -27.82
N LYS A 516 12.18 -0.93 -28.15
CA LYS A 516 10.76 -1.11 -28.44
C LYS A 516 10.32 -2.54 -28.12
N ASP A 517 9.02 -2.80 -28.24
CA ASP A 517 8.44 -4.15 -28.19
C ASP A 517 8.89 -4.95 -26.95
N TRP A 518 8.94 -4.29 -25.79
CA TRP A 518 9.30 -4.94 -24.54
C TRP A 518 8.08 -5.59 -23.88
N ASP A 519 8.28 -6.77 -23.32
CA ASP A 519 7.25 -7.54 -22.63
C ASP A 519 7.93 -8.52 -21.66
N VAL A 520 7.16 -9.12 -20.75
CA VAL A 520 7.65 -10.12 -19.80
C VAL A 520 6.77 -11.36 -19.82
N GLU A 521 7.41 -12.52 -19.97
CA GLU A 521 6.77 -13.82 -19.79
C GLU A 521 6.82 -14.17 -18.30
N MET A 522 5.65 -14.37 -17.68
CA MET A 522 5.48 -14.92 -16.33
C MET A 522 4.17 -15.71 -16.28
N TYR A 523 4.07 -16.65 -15.34
CA TYR A 523 2.83 -17.42 -15.13
C TYR A 523 2.34 -18.18 -16.38
N GLY A 524 3.28 -18.53 -17.28
CA GLY A 524 3.00 -19.26 -18.51
C GLY A 524 2.33 -18.42 -19.61
N ARG A 525 2.47 -17.09 -19.57
CA ARG A 525 1.93 -16.15 -20.56
C ARG A 525 2.76 -14.87 -20.63
N MET A 526 2.55 -14.10 -21.71
CA MET A 526 3.01 -12.71 -21.77
C MET A 526 2.13 -11.81 -20.89
N LEU A 527 2.77 -10.87 -20.20
CA LEU A 527 2.15 -9.93 -19.26
C LEU A 527 2.72 -8.52 -19.48
N PRO A 528 2.25 -7.81 -20.54
CA PRO A 528 2.72 -6.46 -20.83
C PRO A 528 2.39 -5.48 -19.69
N GLU A 529 1.34 -5.74 -18.91
CA GLU A 529 0.99 -4.96 -17.72
C GLU A 529 2.00 -5.09 -16.55
N ALA A 530 2.85 -6.12 -16.57
CA ALA A 530 3.82 -6.38 -15.51
C ALA A 530 5.20 -5.73 -15.78
N VAL A 531 5.37 -5.03 -16.91
CA VAL A 531 6.62 -4.36 -17.25
C VAL A 531 6.41 -2.95 -17.76
N GLU A 532 7.21 -2.02 -17.26
CA GLU A 532 7.18 -0.62 -17.67
C GLU A 532 8.60 -0.07 -17.88
N ARG A 533 8.73 0.96 -18.70
CA ARG A 533 9.98 1.72 -18.83
C ARG A 533 10.01 2.83 -17.79
N VAL A 534 11.09 2.94 -17.03
CA VAL A 534 11.23 3.93 -15.97
C VAL A 534 11.57 5.29 -16.56
N GLY A 535 10.54 6.11 -16.81
CA GLY A 535 10.69 7.43 -17.44
C GLY A 535 11.42 7.35 -18.79
N ASN A 536 12.37 8.27 -19.03
CA ASN A 536 13.18 8.28 -20.26
C ASN A 536 14.49 7.46 -20.13
N SER A 537 14.67 6.71 -19.04
CA SER A 537 15.91 5.96 -18.78
C SER A 537 16.02 4.70 -19.65
N TRP A 538 17.16 4.00 -19.58
CA TRP A 538 17.34 2.67 -20.17
C TRP A 538 17.07 1.56 -19.14
N THR A 539 16.11 1.80 -18.24
CA THR A 539 15.71 0.88 -17.18
C THR A 539 14.26 0.47 -17.38
N PHE A 540 14.02 -0.83 -17.25
CA PHE A 540 12.69 -1.44 -17.29
C PHE A 540 12.40 -2.06 -15.93
N ARG A 541 11.23 -1.75 -15.39
CA ARG A 541 10.76 -2.27 -14.12
C ARG A 541 9.81 -3.41 -14.37
N ILE A 542 10.06 -4.53 -13.72
CA ILE A 542 9.25 -5.75 -13.78
C ILE A 542 8.60 -5.95 -12.42
N THR A 543 7.30 -6.21 -12.41
CA THR A 543 6.51 -6.44 -11.20
C THR A 543 6.05 -7.89 -11.15
N ARG A 544 6.54 -8.67 -10.19
CA ARG A 544 6.06 -10.02 -9.90
C ARG A 544 5.13 -9.95 -8.69
N SER A 545 3.87 -10.33 -8.86
CA SER A 545 2.80 -10.11 -7.87
C SER A 545 2.07 -11.38 -7.42
N GLN A 546 2.36 -12.55 -7.99
CA GLN A 546 1.71 -13.81 -7.64
C GLN A 546 2.72 -14.83 -7.09
N GLN A 547 2.40 -15.39 -5.93
CA GLN A 547 3.16 -16.46 -5.28
C GLN A 547 2.96 -17.80 -5.97
N THR A 548 4.06 -18.53 -6.18
CA THR A 548 4.07 -19.88 -6.76
C THR A 548 4.82 -20.84 -5.83
N ASP A 549 4.50 -22.14 -5.86
CA ASP A 549 5.16 -23.13 -4.99
C ASP A 549 6.66 -23.30 -5.31
N LYS A 550 7.03 -23.21 -6.60
CA LYS A 550 8.42 -23.15 -7.05
C LYS A 550 8.63 -22.01 -8.05
N PRO A 551 9.79 -21.35 -8.04
CA PRO A 551 10.14 -20.36 -9.06
C PRO A 551 10.16 -20.95 -10.49
N ASP A 552 10.66 -22.18 -10.63
CA ASP A 552 10.83 -22.85 -11.93
C ASP A 552 9.52 -23.29 -12.59
N ASP A 553 8.43 -23.39 -11.83
CA ASP A 553 7.13 -23.76 -12.38
C ASP A 553 6.63 -22.69 -13.38
N PHE A 554 7.11 -21.45 -13.24
CA PHE A 554 6.78 -20.33 -14.11
C PHE A 554 8.00 -19.43 -14.35
N PRO A 555 8.75 -19.65 -15.45
CA PRO A 555 9.93 -18.86 -15.76
C PRO A 555 9.60 -17.38 -15.90
N THR A 556 10.59 -16.53 -15.61
CA THR A 556 10.50 -15.08 -15.80
C THR A 556 11.45 -14.69 -16.92
N ARG A 557 10.91 -14.35 -18.10
CA ARG A 557 11.72 -13.95 -19.26
C ARG A 557 11.38 -12.55 -19.70
N PHE A 558 12.37 -11.68 -19.84
CA PHE A 558 12.18 -10.32 -20.34
C PHE A 558 12.54 -10.26 -21.81
N HIS A 559 11.57 -9.87 -22.63
CA HIS A 559 11.69 -9.73 -24.08
C HIS A 559 11.85 -8.25 -24.40
N ILE A 560 12.73 -7.91 -25.34
CA ILE A 560 12.93 -6.53 -25.80
C ILE A 560 13.61 -6.48 -27.16
N SER A 561 13.22 -5.52 -28.00
CA SER A 561 13.95 -5.18 -29.22
C SER A 561 14.87 -3.99 -28.97
N ILE A 562 16.14 -4.13 -29.36
CA ILE A 562 17.20 -3.13 -29.13
C ILE A 562 17.91 -2.81 -30.45
N ARG A 563 18.22 -1.54 -30.68
CA ARG A 563 19.19 -1.10 -31.70
C ARG A 563 20.07 0.02 -31.17
N SER A 564 21.20 0.26 -31.83
CA SER A 564 22.13 1.34 -31.53
C SER A 564 22.02 2.46 -32.56
N LYS A 565 22.17 3.69 -32.10
CA LYS A 565 22.46 4.85 -32.94
C LYS A 565 23.89 4.74 -33.55
N PRO A 566 24.25 5.57 -34.57
CA PRO A 566 25.53 5.49 -35.26
C PRO A 566 26.78 5.60 -34.35
N GLY A 567 26.67 6.39 -33.28
CA GLY A 567 27.62 6.45 -32.18
C GLY A 567 27.49 5.23 -31.28
N ARG A 568 28.10 4.13 -31.70
CA ARG A 568 28.06 2.83 -31.01
C ARG A 568 28.43 2.96 -29.53
N THR A 569 27.79 2.16 -28.69
CA THR A 569 27.95 2.20 -27.24
C THR A 569 28.50 0.87 -26.71
N VAL A 570 29.14 0.93 -25.54
CA VAL A 570 29.60 -0.22 -24.76
C VAL A 570 29.00 -0.09 -23.37
N GLY A 571 28.54 -1.18 -22.77
CA GLY A 571 27.95 -1.11 -21.43
C GLY A 571 27.62 -2.45 -20.78
N THR A 572 26.93 -2.36 -19.64
CA THR A 572 26.54 -3.49 -18.80
C THR A 572 25.03 -3.57 -18.65
N ILE A 573 24.52 -4.80 -18.59
CA ILE A 573 23.12 -5.10 -18.33
C ILE A 573 23.04 -5.54 -16.89
N ASP A 574 22.40 -4.71 -16.08
CA ASP A 574 22.37 -4.87 -14.64
C ASP A 574 20.96 -5.15 -14.16
N PHE A 575 20.84 -6.02 -13.17
CA PHE A 575 19.57 -6.46 -12.60
C PHE A 575 19.57 -6.29 -11.09
N ARG A 576 18.44 -5.86 -10.52
CA ARG A 576 18.27 -5.73 -9.06
C ARG A 576 16.81 -5.93 -8.64
N ARG A 577 16.62 -6.43 -7.42
CA ARG A 577 15.34 -6.32 -6.69
C ARG A 577 15.27 -4.97 -5.98
N ILE A 578 14.11 -4.34 -5.99
CA ILE A 578 13.84 -3.11 -5.25
C ILE A 578 13.41 -3.46 -3.82
N ARG A 579 14.11 -2.90 -2.83
CA ARG A 579 13.80 -2.94 -1.39
C ARG A 579 13.88 -1.52 -0.80
N TYR A 580 13.21 -1.30 0.33
CA TYR A 580 12.93 0.01 0.95
C TYR A 580 13.43 0.17 2.40
#